data_AF-A0ABD3T001-F1
#
_entry.id   AF-A0ABD3T001-F1
#
_cell.length_a   1.000
_cell.length_b   1.000
_cell.length_c   1.000
_cell.angle_alpha   90.00
_cell.angle_beta   90.00
_cell.angle_gamma   90.00
#
_symmetry.space_group_name_H-M   'P 1'
#
loop_
_entity.id
_entity.type
_entity.pdbx_description
1 polymer ?
#
loop_
_entity_poly.entity_id
_entity_poly.type
_entity_poly.pdbx_seq_one_letter_code
_entity_poly.pdbx_strand_id
1 'polypeptide(L)'
;MAAAVNSSPPAILPITTPQPAPTTTDTSQQSSSSTSAVRTFISGISETVRSGLANRRPWPEVLDRSAFTKPESISEATLRIRKNYTYFRINYLTVITAVLAVSLLTNPFSLISLSALLAAWLFLYVFRQSSDPPITAFGRQFSDRETLFFLIVSSIVVIFLTSVGSVLVSALMVGVAIVCLHGAFRVPEDLFLDEQETQSAVPGFLSFFTGSQPPVPARV
;
A
#
# COMPACT_ATOMS: atom_id res chain seq x y z
N MET A 1 53.55 -89.66 7.43
CA MET A 1 52.09 -89.77 7.16
C MET A 1 51.42 -88.69 7.98
N ALA A 2 50.61 -87.75 7.50
CA ALA A 2 50.11 -87.39 6.17
C ALA A 2 49.78 -85.86 6.19
N ALA A 3 49.66 -85.26 5.01
CA ALA A 3 49.56 -83.82 4.77
C ALA A 3 48.13 -83.26 4.88
N ALA A 4 48.09 -81.91 4.99
CA ALA A 4 47.05 -80.90 4.74
C ALA A 4 45.70 -81.31 4.11
N VAL A 5 44.64 -80.54 4.42
CA VAL A 5 43.86 -79.75 3.44
C VAL A 5 42.88 -78.78 4.14
N ASN A 6 42.84 -77.56 3.60
CA ASN A 6 42.02 -76.38 3.89
C ASN A 6 40.63 -76.48 3.23
N SER A 7 39.56 -75.89 3.78
CA SER A 7 38.33 -75.53 3.03
C SER A 7 37.46 -74.50 3.79
N SER A 8 37.30 -73.32 3.19
CA SER A 8 36.37 -72.25 3.58
C SER A 8 34.92 -72.52 3.10
N PRO A 9 33.87 -72.03 3.78
CA PRO A 9 32.48 -72.14 3.31
C PRO A 9 32.13 -71.09 2.22
N PRO A 10 31.15 -71.36 1.33
CA PRO A 10 30.92 -70.61 0.10
C PRO A 10 30.06 -69.34 0.25
N ALA A 11 30.19 -68.46 -0.75
CA ALA A 11 29.52 -67.18 -0.92
C ALA A 11 28.02 -67.31 -1.20
N ILE A 12 27.21 -66.44 -0.58
CA ILE A 12 25.77 -66.32 -0.80
C ILE A 12 25.53 -65.21 -1.84
N LEU A 13 24.97 -65.58 -2.99
CA LEU A 13 24.51 -64.63 -4.02
C LEU A 13 23.05 -64.22 -3.73
N PRO A 14 22.68 -62.93 -3.84
CA PRO A 14 21.28 -62.53 -3.83
C PRO A 14 20.59 -62.89 -5.15
N ILE A 15 19.46 -63.61 -5.04
CA ILE A 15 18.58 -63.99 -6.15
C ILE A 15 17.84 -62.74 -6.66
N THR A 16 17.86 -62.57 -7.98
CA THR A 16 17.16 -61.53 -8.71
C THR A 16 15.68 -61.93 -8.87
N THR A 17 14.77 -61.16 -8.28
CA THR A 17 13.33 -61.25 -8.59
C THR A 17 12.97 -60.11 -9.55
N PRO A 18 12.35 -60.35 -10.72
CA PRO A 18 11.90 -59.28 -11.60
C PRO A 18 10.58 -58.71 -11.09
N GLN A 19 10.64 -57.52 -10.48
CA GLN A 19 9.47 -56.69 -10.17
C GLN A 19 9.09 -55.87 -11.44
N PRO A 20 7.81 -55.80 -11.86
CA PRO A 20 7.41 -55.01 -13.03
C PRO A 20 7.54 -53.51 -12.75
N ALA A 21 8.08 -52.79 -13.73
CA ALA A 21 8.14 -51.33 -13.73
C ALA A 21 6.73 -50.70 -13.83
N PRO A 22 6.49 -49.55 -13.19
CA PRO A 22 5.69 -48.50 -13.77
C PRO A 22 6.64 -47.54 -14.51
N THR A 23 6.58 -47.54 -15.84
CA THR A 23 7.12 -46.45 -16.65
C THR A 23 5.95 -45.62 -17.18
N THR A 24 6.11 -44.29 -17.14
CA THR A 24 5.22 -43.23 -17.69
C THR A 24 3.91 -43.06 -16.91
N THR A 25 3.49 -41.89 -16.43
CA THR A 25 3.50 -40.51 -16.94
C THR A 25 3.17 -39.66 -15.69
N ASP A 26 3.88 -38.62 -15.27
CA ASP A 26 3.83 -37.30 -15.89
C ASP A 26 5.01 -36.43 -15.43
N THR A 27 5.61 -35.81 -16.42
CA THR A 27 6.43 -34.62 -16.33
C THR A 27 5.59 -33.44 -15.79
N SER A 28 6.23 -32.59 -14.98
CA SER A 28 5.87 -31.17 -14.73
C SER A 28 4.55 -30.83 -14.01
N GLN A 29 4.49 -30.95 -12.68
CA GLN A 29 3.49 -30.25 -11.86
C GLN A 29 4.07 -29.46 -10.67
N GLN A 30 5.31 -28.99 -10.75
CA GLN A 30 5.90 -28.17 -9.67
C GLN A 30 5.96 -26.66 -9.97
N SER A 31 5.54 -26.22 -11.16
CA SER A 31 5.48 -24.80 -11.57
C SER A 31 4.09 -24.15 -11.45
N SER A 32 3.05 -24.93 -11.13
CA SER A 32 1.66 -24.44 -11.05
C SER A 32 1.34 -23.71 -9.73
N SER A 33 2.01 -24.06 -8.62
CA SER A 33 1.74 -23.48 -7.30
C SER A 33 2.19 -22.02 -7.18
N SER A 34 3.42 -21.70 -7.59
CA SER A 34 4.00 -20.35 -7.50
C SER A 34 3.23 -19.35 -8.39
N THR A 35 2.86 -19.76 -9.59
CA THR A 35 2.08 -18.92 -10.53
C THR A 35 0.66 -18.67 -10.00
N SER A 36 0.07 -19.64 -9.30
CA SER A 36 -1.27 -19.53 -8.69
C SER A 36 -1.28 -18.58 -7.47
N ALA A 37 -0.24 -18.63 -6.62
CA ALA A 37 -0.10 -17.74 -5.48
C ALA A 37 0.10 -16.28 -5.91
N VAL A 38 0.97 -16.03 -6.89
CA VAL A 38 1.19 -14.69 -7.46
C VAL A 38 -0.08 -14.15 -8.11
N ARG A 39 -0.83 -14.98 -8.86
CA ARG A 39 -2.11 -14.57 -9.47
C ARG A 39 -3.13 -14.18 -8.40
N THR A 40 -3.27 -14.97 -7.35
CA THR A 40 -4.20 -14.70 -6.24
C THR A 40 -3.85 -13.39 -5.54
N PHE A 41 -2.55 -13.16 -5.28
CA PHE A 41 -2.05 -11.90 -4.71
C PHE A 41 -2.36 -10.69 -5.61
N ILE A 42 -2.09 -10.80 -6.92
CA ILE A 42 -2.38 -9.74 -7.90
C ILE A 42 -3.89 -9.46 -7.95
N SER A 43 -4.74 -10.50 -7.93
CA SER A 43 -6.19 -10.30 -7.88
C SER A 43 -6.63 -9.62 -6.59
N GLY A 44 -6.02 -9.93 -5.44
CA GLY A 44 -6.32 -9.28 -4.17
C GLY A 44 -5.95 -7.79 -4.17
N ILE A 45 -4.78 -7.44 -4.71
CA ILE A 45 -4.38 -6.04 -4.90
C ILE A 45 -5.34 -5.35 -5.86
N SER A 46 -5.65 -5.98 -6.99
CA SER A 46 -6.52 -5.40 -8.01
C SER A 46 -7.91 -5.10 -7.44
N GLU A 47 -8.46 -6.02 -6.66
CA GLU A 47 -9.75 -5.83 -5.99
C GLU A 47 -9.69 -4.73 -4.93
N THR A 48 -8.60 -4.66 -4.15
CA THR A 48 -8.39 -3.60 -3.15
C THR A 48 -8.32 -2.22 -3.82
N VAL A 49 -7.56 -2.10 -4.92
CA VAL A 49 -7.44 -0.86 -5.70
C VAL A 49 -8.78 -0.50 -6.31
N ARG A 50 -9.49 -1.47 -6.91
CA ARG A 50 -10.78 -1.25 -7.56
C ARG A 50 -11.85 -0.85 -6.57
N SER A 51 -11.93 -1.51 -5.42
CA SER A 51 -12.84 -1.16 -4.31
C SER A 51 -12.51 0.21 -3.73
N GLY A 52 -11.22 0.52 -3.55
CA GLY A 52 -10.77 1.85 -3.14
C GLY A 52 -11.18 2.94 -4.13
N LEU A 53 -11.00 2.70 -5.43
CA LEU A 53 -11.35 3.64 -6.49
C LEU A 53 -12.87 3.75 -6.73
N ALA A 54 -13.63 2.70 -6.42
CA ALA A 54 -15.10 2.69 -6.47
C ALA A 54 -15.70 3.59 -5.37
N ASN A 55 -15.06 3.67 -4.21
CA ASN A 55 -15.43 4.58 -3.12
C ASN A 55 -15.00 6.04 -3.35
N ARG A 56 -14.49 6.38 -4.54
CA ARG A 56 -14.07 7.74 -4.88
C ARG A 56 -15.29 8.64 -5.12
N ARG A 57 -15.22 9.90 -4.65
CA ARG A 57 -16.21 10.92 -5.01
C ARG A 57 -16.11 11.31 -6.50
N PRO A 58 -17.21 11.68 -7.16
CA PRO A 58 -17.19 12.18 -8.53
C PRO A 58 -16.19 13.34 -8.71
N TRP A 59 -15.36 13.29 -9.76
CA TRP A 59 -14.42 14.40 -10.06
C TRP A 59 -15.08 15.76 -10.31
N PRO A 60 -16.27 15.84 -10.94
CA PRO A 60 -16.95 17.12 -11.09
C PRO A 60 -17.27 17.78 -9.75
N GLU A 61 -17.60 16.97 -8.74
CA GLU A 61 -17.81 17.44 -7.38
C GLU A 61 -16.51 17.97 -6.81
N VAL A 62 -15.38 17.25 -6.95
CA VAL A 62 -14.05 17.71 -6.50
C VAL A 62 -13.67 19.05 -7.15
N LEU A 63 -13.95 19.22 -8.45
CA LEU A 63 -13.53 20.39 -9.21
C LEU A 63 -14.62 21.47 -9.32
N ASP A 64 -15.65 21.42 -8.47
CA ASP A 64 -16.75 22.38 -8.55
C ASP A 64 -16.26 23.80 -8.22
N ARG A 65 -16.21 24.64 -9.26
CA ARG A 65 -15.66 26.01 -9.18
C ARG A 65 -16.52 26.92 -8.31
N SER A 66 -17.83 26.68 -8.20
CA SER A 66 -18.70 27.48 -7.33
C SER A 66 -18.42 27.30 -5.86
N ALA A 67 -17.83 26.17 -5.46
CA ALA A 67 -17.54 25.87 -4.06
C ALA A 67 -16.22 26.49 -3.55
N PHE A 68 -15.47 27.21 -4.39
CA PHE A 68 -14.19 27.81 -3.98
C PHE A 68 -14.35 29.26 -3.51
N THR A 69 -13.93 29.52 -2.28
CA THR A 69 -13.86 30.87 -1.70
C THR A 69 -12.54 31.08 -0.96
N LYS A 70 -12.09 32.33 -0.86
CA LYS A 70 -10.90 32.66 -0.09
C LYS A 70 -11.22 32.53 1.41
N PRO A 71 -10.44 31.77 2.20
CA PRO A 71 -10.65 31.71 3.65
C PRO A 71 -10.31 33.06 4.29
N GLU A 72 -11.10 33.46 5.29
CA GLU A 72 -10.95 34.74 5.99
C GLU A 72 -9.84 34.68 7.04
N SER A 73 -9.54 33.48 7.56
CA SER A 73 -8.48 33.24 8.54
C SER A 73 -7.78 31.90 8.37
N ILE A 74 -6.59 31.76 8.99
CA ILE A 74 -5.84 30.50 9.02
C ILE A 74 -6.59 29.41 9.82
N SER A 75 -7.31 29.82 10.87
CA SER A 75 -8.14 28.91 11.68
C SER A 75 -9.24 28.28 10.83
N GLU A 76 -9.94 29.11 10.06
CA GLU A 76 -10.98 28.67 9.13
C GLU A 76 -10.40 27.77 8.03
N ALA A 77 -9.30 28.16 7.41
CA ALA A 77 -8.62 27.35 6.40
C ALA A 77 -8.27 25.95 6.93
N THR A 78 -7.81 25.85 8.17
CA THR A 78 -7.46 24.56 8.82
C THR A 78 -8.71 23.70 9.05
N LEU A 79 -9.82 24.31 9.47
CA LEU A 79 -11.11 23.61 9.63
C LEU A 79 -11.60 23.08 8.28
N ARG A 80 -11.58 23.91 7.24
CA ARG A 80 -11.96 23.52 5.87
C ARG A 80 -11.09 22.37 5.37
N ILE A 81 -9.77 22.44 5.54
CA ILE A 81 -8.85 21.33 5.19
C ILE A 81 -9.25 20.04 5.90
N ARG A 82 -9.51 20.08 7.21
CA ARG A 82 -9.86 18.88 7.98
C ARG A 82 -11.17 18.25 7.51
N LYS A 83 -12.23 19.04 7.30
CA LYS A 83 -13.53 18.54 6.80
C LYS A 83 -13.37 17.97 5.38
N ASN A 84 -12.74 18.73 4.47
CA ASN A 84 -12.53 18.31 3.09
C ASN A 84 -11.61 17.09 2.95
N TYR A 85 -10.62 16.91 3.83
CA TYR A 85 -9.73 15.74 3.83
C TYR A 85 -10.50 14.44 4.08
N THR A 86 -11.35 14.43 5.11
CA THR A 86 -12.18 13.26 5.41
C THR A 86 -13.14 12.96 4.26
N TYR A 87 -13.75 14.00 3.69
CA TYR A 87 -14.75 13.86 2.64
C TYR A 87 -14.17 13.39 1.29
N PHE A 88 -13.01 13.94 0.86
CA PHE A 88 -12.36 13.64 -0.42
C PHE A 88 -11.12 12.75 -0.29
N ARG A 89 -10.98 11.99 0.81
CA ARG A 89 -9.77 11.20 1.13
C ARG A 89 -9.25 10.38 -0.05
N ILE A 90 -10.13 9.61 -0.71
CA ILE A 90 -9.75 8.75 -1.83
C ILE A 90 -9.29 9.57 -3.05
N ASN A 91 -9.97 10.68 -3.35
CA ASN A 91 -9.58 11.59 -4.43
C ASN A 91 -8.20 12.21 -4.15
N TYR A 92 -7.95 12.65 -2.91
CA TYR A 92 -6.66 13.22 -2.52
C TYR A 92 -5.52 12.21 -2.58
N LEU A 93 -5.75 10.98 -2.11
CA LEU A 93 -4.78 9.91 -2.29
C LEU A 93 -4.51 9.66 -3.77
N THR A 94 -5.54 9.65 -4.62
CA THR A 94 -5.39 9.50 -6.06
C THR A 94 -4.52 10.61 -6.67
N VAL A 95 -4.72 11.88 -6.28
CA VAL A 95 -3.92 13.01 -6.74
C VAL A 95 -2.47 12.88 -6.27
N ILE A 96 -2.23 12.59 -4.99
CA ILE A 96 -0.88 12.41 -4.44
C ILE A 96 -0.16 11.27 -5.18
N THR A 97 -0.81 10.11 -5.34
CA THR A 97 -0.25 8.98 -6.08
C THR A 97 0.04 9.34 -7.53
N ALA A 98 -0.83 10.10 -8.21
CA ALA A 98 -0.60 10.55 -9.57
C ALA A 98 0.63 11.47 -9.67
N VAL A 99 0.78 12.44 -8.74
CA VAL A 99 1.96 13.32 -8.69
C VAL A 99 3.23 12.49 -8.46
N LEU A 100 3.22 11.55 -7.51
CA LEU A 100 4.34 10.64 -7.27
C LEU A 100 4.69 9.82 -8.51
N ALA A 101 3.69 9.27 -9.20
CA ALA A 101 3.90 8.48 -10.40
C ALA A 101 4.53 9.31 -11.52
N VAL A 102 4.00 10.51 -11.78
CA VAL A 102 4.56 11.44 -12.78
C VAL A 102 6.00 11.83 -12.41
N SER A 103 6.26 12.17 -11.14
CA SER A 103 7.61 12.51 -10.67
C SER A 103 8.61 11.36 -10.80
N LEU A 104 8.19 10.12 -10.60
CA LEU A 104 9.04 8.95 -10.82
C LEU A 104 9.27 8.70 -12.32
N LEU A 105 8.23 8.82 -13.15
CA LEU A 105 8.32 8.63 -14.59
C LEU A 105 9.23 9.66 -15.27
N THR A 106 9.29 10.89 -14.76
CA THR A 106 10.20 11.93 -15.26
C THR A 106 11.64 11.75 -14.80
N ASN A 107 11.92 10.83 -13.88
CA ASN A 107 13.25 10.54 -13.33
C ASN A 107 13.70 9.10 -13.69
N PRO A 108 14.17 8.86 -14.92
CA PRO A 108 14.45 7.51 -15.41
C PRO A 108 15.48 6.74 -14.58
N PHE A 109 16.51 7.42 -14.05
CA PHE A 109 17.51 6.79 -13.20
C PHE A 109 16.90 6.30 -11.86
N SER A 110 16.04 7.11 -11.25
CA SER A 110 15.30 6.73 -10.04
C SER A 110 14.42 5.50 -10.30
N LEU A 111 13.71 5.51 -11.43
CA LEU A 111 12.84 4.41 -11.85
C LEU A 111 13.63 3.12 -12.08
N ILE A 112 14.73 3.17 -12.84
CA ILE A 112 15.57 2.00 -13.12
C ILE A 112 16.15 1.43 -11.82
N SER A 113 16.72 2.28 -10.95
CA SER A 113 17.29 1.83 -9.67
C SER A 113 16.24 1.19 -8.76
N LEU A 114 15.05 1.78 -8.65
CA LEU A 114 13.95 1.24 -7.85
C LEU A 114 13.39 -0.05 -8.47
N SER A 115 13.29 -0.14 -9.79
CA SER A 115 12.87 -1.34 -10.51
C SER A 115 13.87 -2.47 -10.36
N ALA A 116 15.16 -2.19 -10.44
CA ALA A 116 16.22 -3.20 -10.24
C ALA A 116 16.22 -3.72 -8.80
N LEU A 117 16.06 -2.83 -7.82
CA LEU A 117 15.93 -3.21 -6.42
C LEU A 117 14.69 -4.07 -6.17
N LEU A 118 13.54 -3.65 -6.72
CA LEU A 118 12.30 -4.42 -6.62
C LEU A 118 12.44 -5.79 -7.29
N ALA A 119 13.05 -5.85 -8.48
CA ALA A 119 13.32 -7.10 -9.17
C ALA A 119 14.21 -8.03 -8.34
N ALA A 120 15.22 -7.51 -7.65
CA ALA A 120 16.06 -8.29 -6.74
C ALA A 120 15.24 -8.85 -5.57
N TRP A 121 14.39 -8.05 -4.92
CA TRP A 121 13.48 -8.52 -3.87
C TRP A 121 12.53 -9.62 -4.36
N LEU A 122 11.88 -9.40 -5.50
CA LEU A 122 10.93 -10.36 -6.07
C LEU A 122 11.64 -11.65 -6.49
N PHE A 123 12.79 -11.55 -7.15
CA PHE A 123 13.58 -12.70 -7.55
C PHE A 123 13.98 -13.54 -6.34
N LEU A 124 14.47 -12.90 -5.28
CA LEU A 124 15.01 -13.60 -4.11
C LEU A 124 13.96 -14.18 -3.16
N TYR A 125 12.75 -13.61 -3.11
CA TYR A 125 11.74 -14.01 -2.11
C TYR A 125 10.39 -14.44 -2.68
N VAL A 126 10.08 -14.10 -3.94
CA VAL A 126 8.83 -14.49 -4.59
C VAL A 126 9.05 -15.58 -5.63
N PHE A 127 10.13 -15.49 -6.41
CA PHE A 127 10.44 -16.47 -7.47
C PHE A 127 11.42 -17.56 -7.04
N ARG A 128 12.22 -17.32 -6.00
CA ARG A 128 13.08 -18.33 -5.39
C ARG A 128 12.25 -19.17 -4.44
N GLN A 129 12.15 -20.47 -4.71
CA GLN A 129 11.44 -21.39 -3.83
C GLN A 129 12.31 -21.71 -2.61
N SER A 130 11.69 -21.99 -1.45
CA SER A 130 12.43 -22.39 -0.24
C SER A 130 13.24 -23.69 -0.38
N SER A 131 13.06 -24.42 -1.49
CA SER A 131 13.82 -25.62 -1.88
C SER A 131 15.06 -25.32 -2.72
N ASP A 132 15.27 -24.09 -3.16
CA ASP A 132 16.40 -23.73 -4.01
C ASP A 132 17.71 -23.66 -3.21
N PRO A 133 18.84 -24.10 -3.79
CA PRO A 133 20.13 -24.07 -3.12
C PRO A 133 20.52 -22.65 -2.68
N PRO A 134 21.35 -22.51 -1.61
CA PRO A 134 21.84 -21.23 -1.14
C PRO A 134 22.57 -20.49 -2.26
N ILE A 135 22.45 -19.16 -2.26
CA ILE A 135 23.06 -18.33 -3.29
C ILE A 135 24.58 -18.53 -3.22
N THR A 136 25.17 -19.01 -4.31
CA THR A 136 26.62 -19.16 -4.42
C THR A 136 27.16 -18.03 -5.28
N ALA A 137 28.07 -17.24 -4.71
CA ALA A 137 28.87 -16.30 -5.47
C ALA A 137 30.33 -16.47 -5.09
N PHE A 138 31.22 -16.40 -6.08
CA PHE A 138 32.68 -16.56 -5.90
C PHE A 138 33.09 -17.86 -5.17
N GLY A 139 32.32 -18.94 -5.35
CA GLY A 139 32.59 -20.24 -4.69
C GLY A 139 32.21 -20.31 -3.21
N ARG A 140 31.58 -19.26 -2.64
CA ARG A 140 31.06 -19.25 -1.27
C ARG A 140 29.53 -19.32 -1.27
N GLN A 141 28.98 -20.15 -0.39
CA GLN A 141 27.54 -20.19 -0.11
C GLN A 141 27.19 -19.07 0.86
N PHE A 142 26.21 -18.24 0.49
CA PHE A 142 25.66 -17.20 1.36
C PHE A 142 24.43 -17.72 2.07
N SER A 143 24.37 -17.48 3.38
CA SER A 143 23.18 -17.75 4.18
C SER A 143 22.05 -16.78 3.79
N ASP A 144 20.81 -17.18 4.02
CA ASP A 144 19.64 -16.32 3.78
C ASP A 144 19.69 -15.03 4.63
N ARG A 145 20.31 -15.08 5.83
CA ARG A 145 20.52 -13.89 6.66
C ARG A 145 21.53 -12.92 6.05
N GLU A 146 22.61 -13.45 5.48
CA GLU A 146 23.63 -12.64 4.79
C GLU A 146 23.01 -12.01 3.54
N THR A 147 22.26 -12.78 2.75
CA THR A 147 21.54 -12.29 1.57
C THR A 147 20.54 -11.19 1.93
N LEU A 148 19.73 -11.40 2.97
CA LEU A 148 18.80 -10.39 3.47
C LEU A 148 19.54 -9.13 3.90
N PHE A 149 20.64 -9.28 4.64
CA PHE A 149 21.47 -8.16 5.07
C PHE A 149 22.02 -7.38 3.88
N PHE A 150 22.60 -8.05 2.87
CA PHE A 150 23.07 -7.40 1.64
C PHE A 150 21.94 -6.69 0.91
N LEU A 151 20.75 -7.28 0.85
CA LEU A 151 19.60 -6.68 0.18
C LEU A 151 19.07 -5.45 0.91
N ILE A 152 19.05 -5.47 2.24
CA ILE A 152 18.70 -4.31 3.08
C ILE A 152 19.75 -3.21 2.89
N VAL A 153 21.04 -3.53 2.99
CA VAL A 153 22.13 -2.55 2.79
C VAL A 153 22.06 -1.98 1.38
N SER A 154 21.87 -2.81 0.35
CA SER A 154 21.68 -2.37 -1.03
C SER A 154 20.47 -1.46 -1.17
N SER A 155 19.37 -1.73 -0.46
CA SER A 155 18.19 -0.87 -0.47
C SER A 155 18.51 0.52 0.09
N ILE A 156 19.21 0.58 1.23
CA ILE A 156 19.67 1.84 1.83
C ILE A 156 20.58 2.58 0.86
N VAL A 157 21.61 1.90 0.33
CA VAL A 157 22.55 2.46 -0.65
C VAL A 157 21.80 3.04 -1.85
N VAL A 158 20.88 2.30 -2.46
CA VAL A 158 20.08 2.78 -3.60
C VAL A 158 19.28 4.02 -3.22
N ILE A 159 18.60 4.02 -2.07
CA ILE A 159 17.77 5.15 -1.63
C ILE A 159 18.61 6.42 -1.37
N PHE A 160 19.80 6.27 -0.79
CA PHE A 160 20.66 7.40 -0.40
C PHE A 160 21.59 7.90 -1.53
N LEU A 161 22.11 7.01 -2.38
CA LEU A 161 22.97 7.38 -3.50
C LEU A 161 22.18 7.82 -4.73
N THR A 162 20.91 7.41 -4.85
CA THR A 162 20.05 7.82 -5.95
C THR A 162 19.21 9.03 -5.54
N SER A 163 18.80 9.84 -6.52
CA SER A 163 17.80 10.90 -6.34
C SER A 163 16.39 10.39 -5.96
N VAL A 164 16.20 9.09 -5.66
CA VAL A 164 14.89 8.54 -5.29
C VAL A 164 14.32 9.29 -4.09
N GLY A 165 15.11 9.45 -3.03
CA GLY A 165 14.67 10.12 -1.81
C GLY A 165 14.19 11.55 -2.06
N SER A 166 14.97 12.34 -2.81
CA SER A 166 14.60 13.72 -3.12
C SER A 166 13.39 13.82 -4.05
N VAL A 167 13.27 12.93 -5.04
CA VAL A 167 12.09 12.85 -5.93
C VAL A 167 10.83 12.51 -5.14
N LEU A 168 10.89 11.54 -4.22
CA LEU A 168 9.73 11.16 -3.40
C LEU A 168 9.33 12.28 -2.44
N VAL A 169 10.28 12.90 -1.75
CA VAL A 169 10.00 14.00 -0.80
C VAL A 169 9.43 15.22 -1.53
N SER A 170 10.02 15.61 -2.66
CA SER A 170 9.52 16.75 -3.45
C SER A 170 8.14 16.48 -4.03
N ALA A 171 7.89 15.30 -4.60
CA ALA A 171 6.59 14.92 -5.12
C ALA A 171 5.52 14.89 -4.02
N LEU A 172 5.86 14.37 -2.83
CA LEU A 172 4.96 14.36 -1.69
C LEU A 172 4.64 15.78 -1.21
N MET A 173 5.64 16.65 -1.10
CA MET A 173 5.42 18.06 -0.75
C MET A 173 4.49 18.76 -1.74
N VAL A 174 4.69 18.55 -3.04
CA VAL A 174 3.81 19.10 -4.09
C VAL A 174 2.39 18.53 -3.96
N GLY A 175 2.25 17.21 -3.78
CA GLY A 175 0.94 16.57 -3.61
C GLY A 175 0.19 17.08 -2.37
N VAL A 176 0.88 17.20 -1.23
CA VAL A 176 0.32 17.77 0.01
C VAL A 176 -0.06 19.23 -0.19
N ALA A 177 0.77 20.03 -0.86
CA ALA A 177 0.46 21.43 -1.16
C ALA A 177 -0.82 21.56 -2.01
N ILE A 178 -0.99 20.72 -3.04
CA ILE A 178 -2.21 20.69 -3.88
C ILE A 178 -3.44 20.36 -3.03
N VAL A 179 -3.35 19.33 -2.18
CA VAL A 179 -4.46 18.90 -1.32
C VAL A 179 -4.81 19.97 -0.28
N CYS A 180 -3.82 20.58 0.36
CA CYS A 180 -4.03 21.67 1.31
C CYS A 180 -4.63 22.90 0.64
N LEU A 181 -4.16 23.26 -0.56
CA LEU A 181 -4.70 24.38 -1.33
C LEU A 181 -6.16 24.11 -1.71
N HIS A 182 -6.45 22.94 -2.27
CA HIS A 182 -7.81 22.54 -2.59
C HIS A 182 -8.71 22.53 -1.34
N GLY A 183 -8.25 21.91 -0.25
CA GLY A 183 -9.01 21.77 0.99
C GLY A 183 -9.23 23.09 1.75
N ALA A 184 -8.33 24.06 1.63
CA ALA A 184 -8.47 25.38 2.27
C ALA A 184 -9.44 26.30 1.53
N PHE A 185 -9.43 26.25 0.20
CA PHE A 185 -10.24 27.14 -0.62
C PHE A 185 -11.63 26.58 -0.90
N ARG A 186 -11.82 25.26 -0.85
CA ARG A 186 -13.15 24.67 -1.00
C ARG A 186 -13.98 24.82 0.29
N VAL A 187 -15.18 25.34 0.20
CA VAL A 187 -16.11 25.43 1.33
C VAL A 187 -16.76 24.06 1.60
N PRO A 188 -16.67 23.51 2.82
CA PRO A 188 -17.41 22.30 3.19
C PRO A 188 -18.91 22.60 3.31
N GLU A 189 -19.75 21.74 2.74
CA GLU A 189 -21.21 21.88 2.79
C GLU A 189 -21.74 21.88 4.24
N ASP A 190 -21.13 21.07 5.11
CA ASP A 190 -21.52 20.97 6.54
C ASP A 190 -21.12 22.20 7.38
N LEU A 191 -20.25 23.09 6.89
CA LEU A 191 -19.84 24.29 7.65
C LEU A 191 -20.96 25.34 7.70
N PHE A 192 -21.76 25.44 6.63
CA PHE A 192 -22.91 26.34 6.59
C PHE A 192 -24.01 25.92 7.55
N LEU A 193 -24.21 24.61 7.76
CA LEU A 193 -25.19 24.09 8.69
C LEU A 193 -24.81 24.41 10.14
N ASP A 194 -23.54 24.20 10.53
CA ASP A 194 -23.05 24.56 11.85
C ASP A 194 -23.18 26.07 12.11
N GLU A 195 -22.82 26.93 11.14
CA GLU A 195 -22.91 28.39 11.30
C GLU A 195 -24.37 28.88 11.35
N GLN A 196 -25.25 28.30 10.52
CA GLN A 196 -26.67 28.65 10.52
C GLN A 196 -27.42 28.10 11.74
N GLU A 197 -27.06 26.91 12.25
CA GLU A 197 -27.53 26.42 13.54
C GLU A 197 -27.02 27.32 14.67
N THR A 198 -25.75 27.74 14.67
CA THR A 198 -25.21 28.63 15.71
C THR A 198 -25.86 30.02 15.69
N GLN A 199 -26.19 30.56 14.51
CA GLN A 199 -26.94 31.80 14.35
C GLN A 199 -28.43 31.66 14.73
N SER A 200 -29.05 30.51 14.43
CA SER A 200 -30.45 30.22 14.77
C SER A 200 -30.62 29.79 16.24
N ALA A 201 -29.56 29.25 16.84
CA ALA A 201 -29.49 28.81 18.22
C ALA A 201 -28.89 29.88 19.14
N VAL A 202 -28.90 31.17 18.78
CA VAL A 202 -28.78 32.25 19.77
C VAL A 202 -30.06 32.22 20.61
N PRO A 203 -30.07 31.56 21.78
CA PRO A 203 -31.29 31.34 22.53
C PRO A 203 -31.51 32.60 23.35
N GLY A 204 -32.45 33.43 22.93
CA GLY A 204 -33.50 33.98 23.80
C GLY A 204 -33.13 34.51 25.19
N PHE A 205 -31.92 34.99 25.46
CA PHE A 205 -31.59 35.61 26.76
C PHE A 205 -32.38 36.92 26.98
N LEU A 206 -32.93 37.50 25.91
CA LEU A 206 -33.80 38.68 25.95
C LEU A 206 -35.31 38.34 25.93
N SER A 207 -35.70 37.08 25.73
CA SER A 207 -37.12 36.67 25.76
C SER A 207 -37.67 36.53 27.19
N PHE A 208 -36.79 36.53 28.20
CA PHE A 208 -37.19 36.44 29.60
C PHE A 208 -37.58 37.80 30.21
N PHE A 209 -37.16 38.93 29.59
CA PHE A 209 -37.38 40.28 30.14
C PHE A 209 -38.60 41.01 29.57
N THR A 210 -39.30 40.44 28.58
CA THR A 210 -40.39 41.11 27.86
C THR A 210 -41.79 40.56 28.18
N GLY A 211 -41.91 39.56 29.06
CA GLY A 211 -43.16 38.88 29.39
C GLY A 211 -43.67 39.13 30.80
N SER A 212 -43.95 40.38 31.19
CA SER A 212 -44.67 40.68 32.43
C SER A 212 -45.61 41.88 32.27
N GLN A 213 -46.65 41.73 31.43
CA GLN A 213 -47.79 42.64 31.47
C GLN A 213 -48.79 42.17 32.55
N PRO A 214 -49.20 43.03 33.51
CA PRO A 214 -50.17 42.66 34.54
C PRO A 214 -51.61 42.66 33.97
N PRO A 215 -52.52 41.84 34.53
CA PRO A 215 -53.91 41.77 34.07
C PRO A 215 -54.70 43.03 34.44
N VAL A 216 -55.38 43.61 33.45
CA VAL A 216 -56.32 44.72 33.60
C VAL A 216 -57.65 44.18 34.15
N PRO A 217 -58.20 44.73 35.26
CA PRO A 217 -59.48 44.26 35.79
C PRO A 217 -60.65 44.79 34.94
N ALA A 218 -61.56 43.88 34.57
CA ALA A 218 -62.83 44.21 33.96
C ALA A 218 -63.73 44.96 34.97
N ARG A 219 -64.26 46.12 34.57
CA ARG A 219 -65.20 46.92 35.35
C ARG A 219 -66.63 46.59 34.89
N VAL A 220 -67.47 46.20 35.84
CA VAL A 220 -68.94 46.10 35.72
C VAL A 220 -69.56 47.49 35.82
#